data_AF-A0A7X7H6P5-F1
#
_entry.id   AF-A0A7X7H6P5-F1
#
_cell.length_a   1.000
_cell.length_b   1.000
_cell.length_c   1.000
_cell.angle_alpha   90.00
_cell.angle_beta   90.00
_cell.angle_gamma   90.00
#
_symmetry.space_group_name_H-M   'P 1'
#
loop_
_entity.id
_entity.type
_entity.pdbx_description
1 polymer ?
#
loop_
_entity_poly.entity_id
_entity_poly.type
_entity_poly.pdbx_seq_one_letter_code
_entity_poly.pdbx_strand_id
1 'polypeptide(L)'
;MKSKNRIMMFALCLLALSTSLASAQNFPVGSKHFYNALDESKPDNDGFIRTWLLLDPIHKPLNNPSFNDSFLRKEFATEYFPGQYDLPKAGDVVKLDKKTKLKWHALESKNFNVRVFRFAKEQDMAGYNVVFFGYTIIDCTMDLVNVRLATGSNSASMWWIDGEEVLLMSGDRRMVMDDCASPLMTLSKGQHILRVCVINGPGLSDFCARFIDEDFNPIKNFTIKTK
;
A
#
# COMPACT_ATOMS: atom_id res chain seq x y z
N MET A 1 -47.51 -22.27 -59.39
CA MET A 1 -46.97 -20.96 -59.80
C MET A 1 -47.23 -19.98 -58.65
N LYS A 2 -46.33 -19.50 -57.79
CA LYS A 2 -44.86 -19.49 -57.62
C LYS A 2 -44.61 -19.51 -56.09
N SER A 3 -43.72 -20.37 -55.58
CA SER A 3 -43.22 -20.25 -54.21
C SER A 3 -42.28 -19.03 -54.13
N LYS A 4 -42.43 -18.20 -53.11
CA LYS A 4 -41.48 -17.12 -52.80
C LYS A 4 -40.63 -17.58 -51.63
N ASN A 5 -39.42 -18.05 -51.93
CA ASN A 5 -38.37 -18.29 -50.95
C ASN A 5 -37.99 -16.94 -50.29
N ARG A 6 -38.22 -16.80 -48.99
CA ARG A 6 -37.61 -15.75 -48.17
C ARG A 6 -36.28 -16.29 -47.64
N ILE A 7 -35.19 -15.89 -48.28
CA ILE A 7 -33.84 -16.08 -47.73
C ILE A 7 -33.68 -15.01 -46.65
N MET A 8 -33.59 -15.43 -45.39
CA MET A 8 -33.25 -14.57 -44.26
C MET A 8 -31.71 -14.48 -44.22
N MET A 9 -31.17 -13.35 -44.64
CA MET A 9 -29.73 -13.07 -44.60
C MET A 9 -29.39 -12.62 -43.17
N PHE A 10 -28.74 -13.49 -42.39
CA PHE A 10 -28.15 -13.10 -41.11
C PHE A 10 -26.88 -12.29 -41.38
N ALA A 11 -26.95 -10.98 -41.20
CA ALA A 11 -25.76 -10.13 -41.16
C ALA A 11 -25.03 -10.38 -39.83
N LEU A 12 -23.95 -11.15 -39.88
CA LEU A 12 -23.06 -11.38 -38.76
C LEU A 12 -22.21 -10.10 -38.56
N CYS A 13 -22.69 -9.17 -37.72
CA CYS A 13 -21.86 -8.06 -37.25
C CYS A 13 -20.77 -8.60 -36.33
N LEU A 14 -19.56 -8.78 -36.85
CA LEU A 14 -18.37 -8.92 -36.02
C LEU A 14 -18.12 -7.58 -35.31
N LEU A 15 -18.59 -7.47 -34.07
CA LEU A 15 -18.08 -6.47 -33.14
C LEU A 15 -16.63 -6.86 -32.82
N ALA A 16 -15.68 -6.16 -33.43
CA ALA A 16 -14.31 -6.13 -32.94
C ALA A 16 -14.35 -5.50 -31.54
N LEU A 17 -14.26 -6.34 -30.50
CA LEU A 17 -13.93 -5.86 -29.15
C LEU A 17 -12.51 -5.31 -29.24
N SER A 18 -12.38 -4.00 -29.41
CA SER A 18 -11.16 -3.30 -29.05
C SER A 18 -11.03 -3.43 -27.53
N THR A 19 -10.24 -4.39 -27.08
CA THR A 19 -9.73 -4.38 -25.72
C THR A 19 -8.86 -3.15 -25.59
N SER A 20 -9.40 -2.08 -25.01
CA SER A 20 -8.56 -1.04 -24.48
C SER A 20 -7.76 -1.70 -23.37
N LEU A 21 -6.49 -2.01 -23.65
CA LEU A 21 -5.47 -2.04 -22.62
C LEU A 21 -5.55 -0.66 -21.99
N ALA A 22 -6.26 -0.57 -20.86
CA ALA A 22 -6.16 0.59 -20.00
C ALA A 22 -4.67 0.68 -19.68
N SER A 23 -3.98 1.60 -20.37
CA SER A 23 -2.63 1.96 -20.02
C SER A 23 -2.70 2.31 -18.54
N ALA A 24 -2.00 1.53 -17.71
CA ALA A 24 -1.74 1.90 -16.33
C ALA A 24 -1.09 3.29 -16.43
N GLN A 25 -1.89 4.33 -16.21
CA GLN A 25 -1.38 5.69 -16.23
C GLN A 25 -0.42 5.74 -15.05
N ASN A 26 0.87 5.65 -15.34
CA ASN A 26 1.92 5.64 -14.35
C ASN A 26 1.79 6.89 -13.47
N PHE A 27 2.14 6.77 -12.20
CA PHE A 27 2.19 7.90 -11.28
C PHE A 27 3.00 9.05 -11.91
N PRO A 28 2.66 10.33 -11.64
CA PRO A 28 3.20 11.47 -12.39
C PRO A 28 4.72 11.38 -12.61
N VAL A 29 5.12 11.33 -13.88
CA VAL A 29 6.54 11.36 -14.27
C VAL A 29 7.14 12.65 -13.74
N GLY A 30 8.19 12.55 -12.91
CA GLY A 30 8.83 13.71 -12.30
C GLY A 30 8.34 14.07 -10.89
N SER A 31 7.62 13.18 -10.19
CA SER A 31 7.32 13.34 -8.76
C SER A 31 8.56 13.77 -7.96
N LYS A 32 8.40 14.69 -6.99
CA LYS A 32 9.49 15.14 -6.12
C LYS A 32 9.80 14.13 -5.01
N HIS A 33 8.90 13.19 -4.77
CA HIS A 33 8.93 12.31 -3.61
C HIS A 33 8.98 10.82 -3.96
N PHE A 34 8.59 10.45 -5.18
CA PHE A 34 8.49 9.06 -5.60
C PHE A 34 9.13 8.82 -6.97
N TYR A 35 9.65 7.62 -7.15
CA TYR A 35 9.83 6.97 -8.45
C TYR A 35 8.67 5.99 -8.66
N ASN A 36 8.42 5.60 -9.91
CA ASN A 36 7.67 4.36 -10.15
C ASN A 36 8.51 3.19 -9.64
N ALA A 37 7.89 2.25 -8.93
CA ALA A 37 8.61 1.09 -8.41
C ALA A 37 9.15 0.22 -9.56
N LEU A 38 10.31 -0.38 -9.32
CA LEU A 38 10.80 -1.51 -10.09
C LEU A 38 10.07 -2.80 -9.67
N ASP A 39 10.12 -3.83 -10.50
CA ASP A 39 9.55 -5.16 -10.17
C ASP A 39 10.17 -5.75 -8.90
N GLU A 40 11.46 -5.47 -8.69
CA GLU A 40 12.22 -5.89 -7.52
C GLU A 40 13.20 -4.78 -7.11
N SER A 41 13.33 -4.58 -5.81
CA SER A 41 14.27 -3.64 -5.21
C SER A 41 14.92 -4.24 -3.96
N LYS A 42 15.92 -3.56 -3.41
CA LYS A 42 16.56 -3.91 -2.13
C LYS A 42 16.25 -2.83 -1.11
N PRO A 43 16.34 -3.14 0.19
CA PRO A 43 16.43 -2.11 1.22
C PRO A 43 17.51 -1.10 0.87
N ASP A 44 17.34 0.14 1.31
CA ASP A 44 18.40 1.14 1.12
C ASP A 44 19.64 0.84 1.98
N ASN A 45 20.62 1.73 1.93
CA ASN A 45 21.89 1.53 2.64
C ASN A 45 21.71 1.37 4.16
N ASP A 46 20.67 2.00 4.71
CA ASP A 46 20.30 1.97 6.13
C ASP A 46 19.21 0.93 6.43
N GLY A 47 18.82 0.11 5.44
CA GLY A 47 17.86 -0.98 5.58
C GLY A 47 16.39 -0.59 5.42
N PHE A 48 16.08 0.65 5.03
CA PHE A 48 14.70 1.08 4.88
C PHE A 48 14.02 0.51 3.64
N ILE A 49 12.76 0.14 3.84
CA ILE A 49 11.87 -0.36 2.80
C ILE A 49 11.22 0.85 2.13
N ARG A 50 11.65 1.14 0.90
CA ARG A 50 11.17 2.30 0.12
C ARG A 50 10.12 1.96 -0.92
N THR A 51 9.95 0.68 -1.27
CA THR A 51 9.06 0.22 -2.35
C THR A 51 7.74 -0.34 -1.83
N TRP A 52 6.62 0.25 -2.27
CA TRP A 52 5.28 0.01 -1.75
C TRP A 52 4.21 0.09 -2.85
N LEU A 53 3.20 -0.78 -2.77
CA LEU A 53 1.88 -0.53 -3.34
C LEU A 53 1.11 0.37 -2.38
N LEU A 54 0.74 1.56 -2.84
CA LEU A 54 -0.04 2.55 -2.09
C LEU A 54 -1.40 2.73 -2.74
N LEU A 55 -2.47 2.64 -1.96
CA LEU A 55 -3.82 3.00 -2.41
C LEU A 55 -3.99 4.51 -2.31
N ASP A 56 -4.71 5.10 -3.27
CA ASP A 56 -5.30 6.43 -3.09
C ASP A 56 -5.96 6.57 -1.69
N PRO A 57 -5.83 7.74 -1.03
CA PRO A 57 -6.34 7.92 0.33
C PRO A 57 -7.85 7.71 0.41
N ILE A 58 -8.28 7.00 1.44
CA ILE A 58 -9.68 6.94 1.86
C ILE A 58 -9.97 8.17 2.73
N HIS A 59 -10.81 9.08 2.25
CA HIS A 59 -11.21 10.25 3.03
C HIS A 59 -12.22 9.88 4.12
N LYS A 60 -11.96 10.32 5.34
CA LYS A 60 -12.81 10.14 6.52
C LYS A 60 -12.58 11.25 7.55
N PRO A 61 -13.64 11.89 8.08
CA PRO A 61 -13.50 12.86 9.17
C PRO A 61 -12.83 12.24 10.41
N LEU A 62 -11.70 12.80 10.84
CA LEU A 62 -10.86 12.28 11.90
C LEU A 62 -10.29 13.41 12.77
N ASN A 63 -9.87 13.07 13.99
CA ASN A 63 -9.04 13.95 14.82
C ASN A 63 -7.95 13.13 15.51
N ASN A 64 -6.73 13.66 15.55
CA ASN A 64 -5.58 12.91 16.07
C ASN A 64 -5.67 12.58 17.57
N PRO A 65 -6.22 13.44 18.46
CA PRO A 65 -6.35 13.10 19.87
C PRO A 65 -7.15 11.82 20.16
N SER A 66 -7.99 11.36 19.23
CA SER A 66 -8.78 10.15 19.39
C SER A 66 -8.05 8.85 19.01
N PHE A 67 -6.81 8.91 18.53
CA PHE A 67 -6.04 7.75 18.02
C PHE A 67 -5.49 6.88 19.15
N ASN A 68 -6.34 6.41 20.06
CA ASN A 68 -6.01 5.37 21.02
C ASN A 68 -6.14 3.97 20.40
N ASP A 69 -5.59 2.97 21.10
CA ASP A 69 -5.55 1.57 20.69
C ASP A 69 -6.90 1.00 20.25
N SER A 70 -7.96 1.22 21.03
CA SER A 70 -9.28 0.66 20.77
C SER A 70 -9.88 1.28 19.50
N PHE A 71 -9.75 2.59 19.34
CA PHE A 71 -10.19 3.30 18.15
C PHE A 71 -9.46 2.78 16.91
N LEU A 72 -8.13 2.68 16.96
CA LEU A 72 -7.31 2.28 15.82
C LEU A 72 -7.57 0.84 15.39
N ARG A 73 -7.65 -0.11 16.33
CA ARG A 73 -7.97 -1.50 15.99
C ARG A 73 -9.34 -1.64 15.34
N LYS A 74 -10.35 -0.92 15.87
CA LYS A 74 -11.69 -0.89 15.26
C LYS A 74 -11.64 -0.30 13.84
N GLU A 75 -10.94 0.81 13.69
CA GLU A 75 -10.87 1.55 12.43
C GLU A 75 -10.12 0.77 11.33
N PHE A 76 -9.03 0.10 11.70
CA PHE A 76 -8.24 -0.69 10.76
C PHE A 76 -8.80 -2.10 10.51
N ALA A 77 -9.65 -2.63 11.39
CA ALA A 77 -10.42 -3.85 11.14
C ALA A 77 -11.69 -3.61 10.29
N THR A 78 -12.04 -2.34 10.04
CA THR A 78 -13.17 -2.00 9.17
C THR A 78 -12.83 -2.37 7.72
N GLU A 79 -13.70 -3.16 7.09
CA GLU A 79 -13.63 -3.41 5.65
C GLU A 79 -14.18 -2.20 4.89
N TYR A 80 -13.32 -1.46 4.20
CA TYR A 80 -13.71 -0.29 3.41
C TYR A 80 -14.18 -0.69 2.01
N PHE A 81 -13.59 -1.74 1.44
CA PHE A 81 -13.93 -2.23 0.11
C PHE A 81 -13.76 -3.75 0.01
N PRO A 82 -14.53 -4.43 -0.87
CA PRO A 82 -14.39 -5.87 -1.06
C PRO A 82 -12.97 -6.26 -1.49
N GLY A 83 -12.43 -7.32 -0.88
CA GLY A 83 -11.07 -7.81 -1.19
C GLY A 83 -9.95 -6.98 -0.55
N GLN A 84 -10.25 -6.18 0.48
CA GLN A 84 -9.27 -5.33 1.18
C GLN A 84 -8.05 -6.10 1.71
N TYR A 85 -8.23 -7.38 2.03
CA TYR A 85 -7.18 -8.25 2.59
C TYR A 85 -6.40 -9.03 1.53
N ASP A 86 -6.82 -8.98 0.27
CA ASP A 86 -6.09 -9.58 -0.83
C ASP A 86 -4.89 -8.70 -1.20
N LEU A 87 -3.79 -9.32 -1.65
CA LEU A 87 -2.63 -8.57 -2.16
C LEU A 87 -2.98 -7.95 -3.52
N PRO A 88 -3.06 -6.61 -3.63
CA PRO A 88 -3.45 -5.94 -4.88
C PRO A 88 -2.29 -5.93 -5.87
N LYS A 89 -2.57 -5.50 -7.10
CA LYS A 89 -1.58 -5.22 -8.15
C LYS A 89 -1.54 -3.74 -8.51
N ALA A 90 -0.41 -3.31 -9.04
CA ALA A 90 -0.24 -1.96 -9.57
C ALA A 90 -1.33 -1.65 -10.62
N GLY A 91 -2.04 -0.54 -10.42
CA GLY A 91 -3.11 -0.10 -11.31
C GLY A 91 -4.48 -0.72 -11.02
N ASP A 92 -4.60 -1.67 -10.09
CA ASP A 92 -5.91 -2.17 -9.65
C ASP A 92 -6.76 -1.01 -9.12
N VAL A 93 -8.06 -1.07 -9.41
CA VAL A 93 -9.03 -0.07 -8.97
C VAL A 93 -10.08 -0.72 -8.09
N VAL A 94 -10.20 -0.23 -6.86
CA VAL A 94 -11.22 -0.63 -5.90
C VAL A 94 -12.35 0.41 -5.84
N LYS A 95 -13.56 -0.04 -5.53
CA LYS A 95 -14.73 0.82 -5.36
C LYS A 95 -15.05 0.93 -3.88
N LEU A 96 -14.91 2.13 -3.32
CA LEU A 96 -15.33 2.43 -1.95
C LEU A 96 -16.86 2.57 -1.88
N ASP A 97 -17.44 3.20 -2.90
CA ASP A 97 -18.88 3.37 -3.05
C ASP A 97 -19.28 3.52 -4.53
N LYS A 98 -20.52 3.95 -4.82
CA LYS A 98 -21.02 4.12 -6.21
C LYS A 98 -20.27 5.19 -7.01
N LYS A 99 -19.68 6.19 -6.35
CA LYS A 99 -19.03 7.36 -6.93
C LYS A 99 -17.52 7.35 -6.73
N THR A 100 -17.05 6.75 -5.64
CA THR A 100 -15.63 6.78 -5.26
C THR A 100 -14.90 5.53 -5.74
N LYS A 101 -13.89 5.74 -6.58
CA LYS A 101 -12.93 4.74 -7.05
C LYS A 101 -11.54 5.13 -6.59
N LEU A 102 -10.78 4.16 -6.10
CA LEU A 102 -9.42 4.36 -5.60
C LEU A 102 -8.49 3.41 -6.36
N LYS A 103 -7.30 3.88 -6.73
CA LYS A 103 -6.32 3.15 -7.51
C LYS A 103 -5.10 2.77 -6.66
N TRP A 104 -4.53 1.61 -6.93
CA TRP A 104 -3.26 1.15 -6.40
C TRP A 104 -2.08 1.63 -7.25
N HIS A 105 -1.02 2.10 -6.60
CA HIS A 105 0.18 2.62 -7.25
C HIS A 105 1.43 1.94 -6.70
N ALA A 106 2.25 1.35 -7.57
CA ALA A 106 3.55 0.82 -7.18
C ALA A 106 4.61 1.93 -7.23
N LEU A 107 5.09 2.34 -6.06
CA LEU A 107 5.97 3.49 -5.90
C LEU A 107 7.19 3.16 -5.05
N GLU A 108 8.31 3.77 -5.38
CA GLU A 108 9.51 3.78 -4.55
C GLU A 108 9.73 5.19 -4.00
N SER A 109 9.76 5.34 -2.67
CA SER A 109 10.05 6.63 -2.04
C SER A 109 11.48 7.06 -2.32
N LYS A 110 11.70 8.35 -2.59
CA LYS A 110 13.05 8.93 -2.76
C LYS A 110 13.84 9.07 -1.45
N ASN A 111 13.16 8.97 -0.32
CA ASN A 111 13.75 9.06 1.02
C ASN A 111 13.47 7.78 1.81
N PHE A 112 14.12 7.63 2.97
CA PHE A 112 13.86 6.53 3.91
C PHE A 112 12.38 6.44 4.34
N ASN A 113 11.69 7.59 4.41
CA ASN A 113 10.27 7.66 4.74
C ASN A 113 9.38 7.80 3.51
N VAL A 114 8.23 7.13 3.53
CA VAL A 114 7.16 7.17 2.53
C VAL A 114 6.22 8.32 2.88
N ARG A 115 6.25 9.38 2.07
CA ARG A 115 5.51 10.62 2.36
C ARG A 115 4.07 10.59 1.83
N VAL A 116 3.19 9.82 2.49
CA VAL A 116 1.81 9.58 2.02
C VAL A 116 0.95 10.85 1.90
N PHE A 117 1.19 11.88 2.72
CA PHE A 117 0.59 13.21 2.51
C PHE A 117 0.96 13.80 1.14
N ARG A 118 2.23 13.70 0.75
CA ARG A 118 2.72 14.24 -0.53
C ARG A 118 2.22 13.40 -1.70
N PHE A 119 2.18 12.08 -1.54
CA PHE A 119 1.54 11.18 -2.48
C PHE A 119 0.10 11.60 -2.78
N ALA A 120 -0.72 11.82 -1.74
CA ALA A 120 -2.10 12.31 -1.93
C ALA A 120 -2.16 13.67 -2.64
N LYS A 121 -1.30 14.61 -2.26
CA LYS A 121 -1.30 15.96 -2.85
C LYS A 121 -0.84 15.97 -4.32
N GLU A 122 0.10 15.11 -4.70
CA GLU A 122 0.54 14.98 -6.10
C GLU A 122 -0.55 14.40 -7.01
N GLN A 123 -1.56 13.76 -6.43
CA GLN A 123 -2.76 13.27 -7.13
C GLN A 123 -3.99 14.18 -6.99
N ASP A 124 -3.80 15.41 -6.47
CA ASP A 124 -4.87 16.36 -6.15
C ASP A 124 -5.95 15.81 -5.20
N MET A 125 -5.58 14.88 -4.33
CA MET A 125 -6.46 14.32 -3.30
C MET A 125 -6.28 15.03 -1.95
N ALA A 126 -7.19 14.75 -1.02
CA ALA A 126 -7.08 15.21 0.36
C ALA A 126 -5.87 14.54 1.04
N GLY A 127 -5.07 15.33 1.77
CA GLY A 127 -3.95 14.81 2.59
C GLY A 127 -4.28 14.71 4.07
N TYR A 128 -5.47 15.15 4.47
CA TYR A 128 -5.95 15.21 5.85
C TYR A 128 -7.29 14.50 5.91
N ASN A 129 -7.67 14.02 7.10
CA ASN A 129 -8.89 13.23 7.28
C ASN A 129 -8.83 12.01 6.37
N VAL A 130 -7.76 11.23 6.50
CA VAL A 130 -7.43 10.14 5.58
C VAL A 130 -6.91 8.89 6.28
N VAL A 131 -7.24 7.75 5.68
CA VAL A 131 -6.60 6.46 5.92
C VAL A 131 -5.86 6.07 4.65
N PHE A 132 -4.59 5.72 4.78
CA PHE A 132 -3.76 5.17 3.71
C PHE A 132 -3.54 3.69 3.95
N PHE A 133 -3.53 2.92 2.85
CA PHE A 133 -3.17 1.51 2.85
C PHE A 133 -1.87 1.34 2.05
N GLY A 134 -0.96 0.53 2.59
CA GLY A 134 0.30 0.18 1.97
C GLY A 134 0.55 -1.33 2.03
N TYR A 135 1.05 -1.89 0.93
CA TYR A 135 1.47 -3.29 0.83
C TYR A 135 2.85 -3.39 0.20
N THR A 136 3.63 -4.37 0.63
CA THR A 136 4.85 -4.79 -0.07
C THR A 136 5.11 -6.27 0.22
N ILE A 137 5.91 -6.91 -0.63
CA ILE A 137 6.34 -8.30 -0.45
C ILE A 137 7.80 -8.29 -0.04
N ILE A 138 8.08 -8.92 1.09
CA ILE A 138 9.42 -9.17 1.60
C ILE A 138 9.79 -10.59 1.18
N ASP A 139 10.71 -10.71 0.22
CA ASP A 139 11.15 -11.99 -0.32
C ASP A 139 12.52 -12.37 0.26
N CYS A 140 12.49 -13.30 1.21
CA CYS A 140 13.62 -13.77 1.99
C CYS A 140 14.27 -14.98 1.32
N THR A 141 15.55 -14.87 0.96
CA THR A 141 16.31 -15.99 0.36
C THR A 141 16.74 -17.05 1.37
N MET A 142 16.68 -16.71 2.65
CA MET A 142 16.96 -17.54 3.83
C MET A 142 16.12 -17.05 5.01
N ASP A 143 16.04 -17.85 6.08
CA ASP A 143 15.37 -17.43 7.30
C ASP A 143 16.05 -16.20 7.92
N LEU A 144 15.25 -15.20 8.30
CA LEU A 144 15.66 -14.04 9.08
C LEU A 144 15.19 -14.26 10.52
N VAL A 145 16.09 -14.76 11.37
CA VAL A 145 15.81 -15.14 12.76
C VAL A 145 16.11 -13.96 13.69
N ASN A 146 15.34 -13.85 14.79
CA ASN A 146 15.50 -12.81 15.81
C ASN A 146 15.51 -11.38 15.24
N VAL A 147 14.61 -11.12 14.30
CA VAL A 147 14.44 -9.78 13.73
C VAL A 147 13.26 -9.05 14.35
N ARG A 148 13.26 -7.72 14.26
CA ARG A 148 12.11 -6.86 14.55
C ARG A 148 11.76 -6.04 13.33
N LEU A 149 10.48 -5.74 13.16
CA LEU A 149 10.03 -4.66 12.30
C LEU A 149 10.13 -3.36 13.11
N ALA A 150 11.08 -2.50 12.77
CA ALA A 150 11.22 -1.15 13.34
C ALA A 150 10.53 -0.14 12.42
N THR A 151 9.70 0.74 13.00
CA THR A 151 8.82 1.62 12.25
C THR A 151 8.74 3.01 12.86
N GLY A 152 8.47 4.00 12.02
CA GLY A 152 8.03 5.33 12.42
C GLY A 152 6.79 5.75 11.65
N SER A 153 5.96 6.62 12.23
CA SER A 153 4.71 7.05 11.61
C SER A 153 4.30 8.46 12.04
N ASN A 154 3.59 9.14 11.15
CA ASN A 154 2.87 10.39 11.39
C ASN A 154 1.47 10.31 10.76
N SER A 155 0.36 10.32 11.51
CA SER A 155 0.28 10.14 12.96
C SER A 155 0.33 8.66 13.33
N ALA A 156 -0.80 7.96 13.37
CA ALA A 156 -0.88 6.60 13.87
C ALA A 156 -0.82 5.58 12.73
N SER A 157 -0.33 4.38 13.03
CA SER A 157 -0.26 3.29 12.05
C SER A 157 -0.38 1.92 12.69
N MET A 158 -0.76 0.94 11.90
CA MET A 158 -0.78 -0.47 12.31
C MET A 158 -0.16 -1.32 11.22
N TRP A 159 0.53 -2.37 11.64
CA TRP A 159 1.40 -3.18 10.79
C TRP A 159 1.08 -4.66 10.95
N TRP A 160 1.09 -5.36 9.82
CA TRP A 160 0.87 -6.80 9.77
C TRP A 160 1.90 -7.47 8.88
N ILE A 161 2.24 -8.70 9.24
CA ILE A 161 3.01 -9.62 8.39
C ILE A 161 2.15 -10.86 8.19
N ASP A 162 1.88 -11.22 6.94
CA ASP A 162 1.02 -12.34 6.55
C ASP A 162 -0.36 -12.36 7.21
N GLY A 163 -0.90 -11.16 7.49
CA GLY A 163 -2.20 -10.98 8.12
C GLY A 163 -2.17 -10.94 9.65
N GLU A 164 -1.06 -11.30 10.30
CA GLU A 164 -0.87 -11.24 11.74
C GLU A 164 -0.44 -9.83 12.19
N GLU A 165 -1.09 -9.27 13.21
CA GLU A 165 -0.71 -7.97 13.78
C GLU A 165 0.66 -8.08 14.45
N VAL A 166 1.62 -7.25 14.01
CA VAL A 166 2.98 -7.24 14.58
C VAL A 166 3.30 -5.96 15.35
N LEU A 167 2.63 -4.85 15.03
CA LEU A 167 2.87 -3.56 15.68
C LEU A 167 1.69 -2.59 15.50
N LEU A 168 1.32 -1.91 16.59
CA LEU A 168 0.42 -0.77 16.59
C LEU A 168 1.13 0.47 17.15
N MET A 169 1.04 1.58 16.43
CA MET A 169 1.57 2.88 16.82
C MET A 169 0.41 3.86 17.06
N SER A 170 -0.03 3.97 18.31
CA SER A 170 -1.14 4.85 18.72
C SER A 170 -0.69 6.28 19.04
N GLY A 171 -1.61 7.23 18.94
CA GLY A 171 -1.45 8.62 19.35
C GLY A 171 -1.21 9.61 18.20
N ASP A 172 -1.25 10.90 18.55
CA ASP A 172 -0.86 11.99 17.64
C ASP A 172 0.68 12.08 17.59
N ARG A 173 1.27 11.27 16.71
CA ARG A 173 2.73 11.11 16.61
C ARG A 173 3.34 12.08 15.61
N ARG A 174 4.66 12.25 15.72
CA ARG A 174 5.51 12.82 14.69
C ARG A 174 6.35 11.71 14.08
N MET A 175 6.84 11.95 12.88
CA MET A 175 7.78 11.06 12.21
C MET A 175 9.12 11.02 12.95
N VAL A 176 9.35 9.94 13.69
CA VAL A 176 10.64 9.56 14.29
C VAL A 176 11.07 8.19 13.75
N MET A 177 12.30 8.09 13.24
CA MET A 177 12.84 6.80 12.76
C MET A 177 12.89 5.80 13.90
N ASP A 178 12.48 4.56 13.64
CA ASP A 178 12.45 3.45 14.61
C ASP A 178 11.75 3.79 15.94
N ASP A 179 10.74 4.67 15.90
CA ASP A 179 9.97 5.11 17.07
C ASP A 179 9.33 3.95 17.84
N CYS A 180 8.94 2.90 17.12
CA CYS A 180 8.45 1.66 17.71
C CYS A 180 9.05 0.45 16.97
N ALA A 181 9.15 -0.67 17.68
CA ALA A 181 9.58 -1.94 17.11
C ALA A 181 8.65 -3.07 17.57
N SER A 182 8.39 -4.03 16.69
CA SER A 182 7.67 -5.25 17.02
C SER A 182 8.43 -6.09 18.07
N PRO A 183 7.80 -7.10 18.69
CA PRO A 183 8.51 -8.22 19.30
C PRO A 183 9.48 -8.90 18.32
N LEU A 184 10.42 -9.68 18.87
CA LEU A 184 11.29 -10.53 18.05
C LEU A 184 10.45 -11.56 17.29
N MET A 185 10.81 -11.80 16.04
CA MET A 185 10.16 -12.77 15.17
C MET A 185 11.19 -13.47 14.27
N THR A 186 10.72 -14.52 13.60
CA THR A 186 11.43 -15.14 12.49
C THR A 186 10.61 -14.99 11.22
N LEU A 187 11.21 -14.44 10.17
CA LEU A 187 10.68 -14.56 8.81
C LEU A 187 11.33 -15.78 8.17
N SER A 188 10.55 -16.78 7.82
CA SER A 188 11.05 -17.96 7.11
C SER A 188 11.54 -17.59 5.71
N LYS A 189 12.37 -18.43 5.12
CA LYS A 189 12.66 -18.36 3.69
C LYS A 189 11.36 -18.38 2.88
N GLY A 190 11.20 -17.41 1.98
CA GLY A 190 10.01 -17.26 1.15
C GLY A 190 9.47 -15.84 1.14
N GLN A 191 8.24 -15.71 0.63
CA GLN A 191 7.55 -14.43 0.49
C GLN A 191 6.66 -14.17 1.69
N HIS A 192 6.79 -12.96 2.25
CA HIS A 192 5.97 -12.46 3.34
C HIS A 192 5.31 -11.14 2.92
N ILE A 193 4.02 -11.00 3.17
CA ILE A 193 3.27 -9.78 2.87
C ILE A 193 3.37 -8.84 4.07
N LEU A 194 4.05 -7.71 3.89
CA LEU A 194 4.07 -6.62 4.86
C LEU A 194 2.98 -5.62 4.49
N ARG A 195 2.02 -5.42 5.39
CA ARG A 195 0.92 -4.46 5.27
C ARG A 195 1.06 -3.36 6.30
N VAL A 196 0.73 -2.13 5.91
CA VAL A 196 0.56 -0.99 6.80
C VAL A 196 -0.76 -0.27 6.51
N CYS A 197 -1.42 0.18 7.57
CA CYS A 197 -2.42 1.24 7.49
C CYS A 197 -1.92 2.46 8.26
N VAL A 198 -2.01 3.65 7.66
CA VAL A 198 -1.65 4.93 8.29
C VAL A 198 -2.88 5.82 8.37
N ILE A 199 -3.13 6.43 9.51
CA ILE A 199 -4.30 7.29 9.73
C ILE A 199 -3.88 8.67 10.21
N ASN A 200 -4.56 9.68 9.67
CA ASN A 200 -4.26 11.07 9.97
C ASN A 200 -5.52 11.95 9.88
N GLY A 201 -5.75 12.75 10.93
CA GLY A 201 -6.70 13.87 10.93
C GLY A 201 -6.04 15.08 10.27
N PRO A 202 -5.60 16.11 11.02
CA PRO A 202 -4.80 17.20 10.48
C PRO A 202 -3.29 16.91 10.46
N GLY A 203 -2.54 17.65 9.63
CA GLY A 203 -1.07 17.64 9.65
C GLY A 203 -0.44 16.71 8.62
N LEU A 204 0.89 16.76 8.49
CA LEU A 204 1.60 15.88 7.54
C LEU A 204 1.42 14.41 7.93
N SER A 205 1.51 13.53 6.96
CA SER A 205 1.54 12.09 7.20
C SER A 205 2.58 11.38 6.35
N ASP A 206 3.29 10.46 6.99
CA ASP A 206 4.34 9.65 6.44
C ASP A 206 4.61 8.44 7.35
N PHE A 207 5.39 7.49 6.85
CA PHE A 207 5.84 6.35 7.63
C PHE A 207 7.21 5.88 7.15
N CYS A 208 7.94 5.11 7.95
CA CYS A 208 9.10 4.34 7.52
C CYS A 208 9.12 2.98 8.19
N ALA A 209 9.77 2.01 7.55
CA ALA A 209 9.97 0.68 8.12
C ALA A 209 11.30 0.08 7.67
N ARG A 210 11.92 -0.69 8.56
CA ARG A 210 13.06 -1.57 8.28
C ARG A 210 13.03 -2.80 9.19
N PHE A 211 13.72 -3.85 8.78
CA PHE A 211 14.03 -4.95 9.70
C PHE A 211 15.36 -4.69 10.39
N ILE A 212 15.42 -4.96 11.69
CA ILE A 212 16.63 -4.87 12.51
C ILE A 212 16.84 -6.18 13.28
N ASP A 213 18.09 -6.52 13.59
CA ASP A 213 18.41 -7.64 14.49
C ASP A 213 18.23 -7.27 15.97
N GLU A 214 18.54 -8.21 16.86
CA GLU A 214 18.52 -8.04 18.32
C GLU A 214 19.52 -6.99 18.84
N ASP A 215 20.54 -6.66 18.05
CA ASP A 215 21.56 -5.65 18.32
C ASP A 215 21.23 -4.29 17.65
N PHE A 216 20.03 -4.14 17.09
CA PHE A 216 19.54 -2.96 16.37
C PHE A 216 20.28 -2.64 15.06
N ASN A 217 21.01 -3.58 14.47
CA ASN A 217 21.61 -3.40 13.16
C ASN A 217 20.58 -3.64 12.03
N PRO A 218 20.65 -2.88 10.93
CA PRO A 218 19.73 -3.04 9.82
C PRO A 218 19.97 -4.34 9.04
N ILE A 219 18.88 -5.09 8.84
CA ILE A 219 18.83 -6.30 8.00
C ILE A 219 18.59 -5.89 6.54
N LYS A 220 19.40 -6.45 5.63
CA LYS A 220 19.40 -6.06 4.19
C LYS A 220 19.37 -7.23 3.21
N ASN A 221 19.44 -8.46 3.70
CA ASN A 221 19.52 -9.70 2.91
C ASN A 221 18.12 -10.22 2.49
N PHE A 222 17.27 -9.34 1.98
CA PHE A 222 15.98 -9.67 1.36
C PHE A 222 15.73 -8.74 0.18
N THR A 223 14.75 -9.09 -0.66
CA THR A 223 14.28 -8.22 -1.74
C THR A 223 12.86 -7.76 -1.46
N ILE A 224 12.50 -6.63 -2.06
CA ILE A 224 11.22 -5.94 -1.87
C ILE A 224 10.51 -5.90 -3.23
N LYS A 225 9.27 -6.38 -3.27
CA LYS A 225 8.48 -6.50 -4.52
C LYS A 225 7.08 -5.91 -4.37
N THR A 226 6.54 -5.46 -5.49
CA THR A 226 5.13 -5.13 -5.68
C THR A 226 4.56 -5.99 -6.81
N LYS A 227 3.28 -6.35 -6.76
CA LYS A 227 2.62 -7.09 -7.85
C LYS A 227 2.05 -6.19 -8.94
#